data_AF-A0A962VJI6-F1
#
_entry.id   AF-A0A962VJI6-F1
#
_cell.length_a   1.000
_cell.length_b   1.000
_cell.length_c   1.000
_cell.angle_alpha   90.00
_cell.angle_beta   90.00
_cell.angle_gamma   90.00
#
_symmetry.space_group_name_H-M   'P 1'
#
loop_
_entity.id
_entity.type
_entity.pdbx_description
1 polymer ?
#
loop_
_entity_poly.entity_id
_entity_poly.type
_entity_poly.pdbx_seq_one_letter_code
_entity_poly.pdbx_strand_id
1 'polypeptide(L)'
;MKIDLQHLQQWVGKTEQQTDLITPAPVAALAATLDRDEPPPRNGDPLPPLWHWLYFLPVHRQSQLGPDGHPKRGGFLPPVPLPRRMWAGSQLSFKRALTIGSAIQRV
;
A
#
# COMPACT_ATOMS: atom_id res chain seq x y z
N MET A 1 30.72 3.64 -2.98
CA MET A 1 30.15 3.31 -1.65
C MET A 1 29.90 1.80 -1.62
N LYS A 2 30.43 1.07 -0.63
CA LYS A 2 30.26 -0.40 -0.56
C LYS A 2 28.96 -0.71 0.17
N ILE A 3 28.11 -1.56 -0.41
CA ILE A 3 26.87 -2.02 0.23
C ILE A 3 27.24 -3.10 1.25
N ASP A 4 26.86 -2.91 2.52
CA ASP A 4 27.00 -3.92 3.56
C ASP A 4 25.75 -4.80 3.61
N LEU A 5 25.84 -5.99 3.01
CA LEU A 5 24.72 -6.93 2.95
C LEU A 5 24.36 -7.51 4.32
N GLN A 6 25.33 -7.69 5.24
CA GLN A 6 25.05 -8.22 6.58
C GLN A 6 24.22 -7.25 7.38
N HIS A 7 24.52 -5.95 7.28
CA HIS A 7 23.69 -4.92 7.88
C HIS A 7 22.26 -4.92 7.32
N LEU A 8 22.10 -4.96 5.99
CA LEU A 8 20.77 -4.91 5.36
C LEU A 8 19.91 -6.15 5.67
N GLN A 9 20.52 -7.32 5.86
CA GLN A 9 19.82 -8.56 6.24
C GLN A 9 19.07 -8.45 7.58
N GLN A 10 19.44 -7.53 8.46
CA GLN A 10 18.75 -7.29 9.74
C GLN A 10 17.29 -6.83 9.58
N TRP A 11 16.86 -6.44 8.37
CA TRP A 11 15.47 -6.08 8.07
C TRP A 11 14.61 -7.27 7.64
N VAL A 12 15.20 -8.43 7.36
CA VAL A 12 14.44 -9.65 7.02
C VAL A 12 13.62 -10.08 8.22
N GLY A 13 12.33 -10.39 7.98
CA GLY A 13 11.39 -10.82 9.03
C GLY A 13 10.77 -9.68 9.84
N LYS A 14 11.14 -8.42 9.59
CA LYS A 14 10.41 -7.28 10.17
C LYS A 14 9.01 -7.19 9.58
N THR A 15 8.03 -6.90 10.43
CA THR A 15 6.61 -6.74 10.05
C THR A 15 6.12 -5.35 10.43
N GLU A 16 5.17 -4.81 9.68
CA GLU A 16 4.45 -3.59 10.02
C GLU A 16 2.95 -3.87 9.92
N GLN A 17 2.20 -3.41 10.91
CA GLN A 17 0.75 -3.57 10.93
C GLN A 17 0.08 -2.22 10.75
N GLN A 18 -0.99 -2.20 9.97
CA GLN A 18 -1.79 -1.01 9.77
C GLN A 18 -3.28 -1.38 9.73
N THR A 19 -4.11 -0.52 10.30
CA THR A 19 -5.57 -0.62 10.23
C THR A 19 -6.13 0.48 9.35
N ASP A 20 -7.21 0.19 8.63
CA ASP A 20 -7.93 1.18 7.81
C ASP A 20 -9.42 0.83 7.74
N LEU A 21 -10.21 1.74 7.17
CA LEU A 21 -11.63 1.56 6.89
C LEU A 21 -11.85 1.62 5.38
N ILE A 22 -12.55 0.62 4.83
CA ILE A 22 -12.90 0.60 3.39
C ILE A 22 -14.00 1.63 3.13
N THR A 23 -13.65 2.90 3.00
CA THR A 23 -14.62 3.96 2.67
C THR A 23 -14.99 3.90 1.18
N PRO A 24 -16.20 4.30 0.76
CA PRO A 24 -16.60 4.25 -0.66
C PRO A 24 -15.86 5.25 -1.56
N ALA A 25 -15.30 6.33 -1.01
CA ALA A 25 -14.77 7.43 -1.82
C ALA A 25 -13.58 7.04 -2.72
N PRO A 26 -12.54 6.30 -2.25
CA PRO A 26 -11.47 5.82 -3.13
C PRO A 26 -11.97 4.89 -4.23
N VAL A 27 -12.97 4.04 -3.94
CA VAL A 27 -13.60 3.14 -4.92
C VAL A 27 -14.26 3.96 -6.03
N ALA A 28 -15.04 4.98 -5.67
CA ALA A 28 -15.67 5.86 -6.65
C ALA A 28 -14.64 6.60 -7.52
N ALA A 29 -13.57 7.10 -6.89
CA ALA A 29 -12.50 7.79 -7.61
C ALA A 29 -11.76 6.87 -8.60
N LEU A 30 -11.45 5.63 -8.21
CA LEU A 30 -10.82 4.66 -9.11
C LEU A 30 -11.78 4.22 -10.22
N ALA A 31 -13.06 4.02 -9.92
CA ALA A 31 -14.06 3.70 -10.93
C ALA A 31 -14.15 4.78 -12.01
N ALA A 32 -14.20 6.05 -11.62
CA ALA A 32 -14.18 7.19 -12.54
C ALA A 32 -12.87 7.27 -13.33
N THR A 33 -11.71 7.01 -12.69
CA THR A 33 -10.40 6.98 -13.37
C THR A 33 -10.34 5.92 -14.47
N LEU A 34 -11.05 4.81 -14.28
CA LEU A 34 -11.12 3.70 -15.23
C LEU A 34 -12.33 3.80 -16.18
N ASP A 35 -13.05 4.92 -16.17
CA ASP A 35 -14.22 5.18 -17.01
C ASP A 35 -15.30 4.09 -16.90
N ARG A 36 -15.63 3.71 -15.66
CA ARG A 36 -16.63 2.67 -15.39
C ARG A 36 -18.00 3.27 -15.09
N ASP A 37 -19.04 2.72 -15.72
CA ASP A 37 -20.44 3.19 -15.64
C ASP A 37 -21.25 2.57 -14.48
N GLU A 38 -20.62 1.89 -13.52
CA GLU A 38 -21.37 1.30 -12.41
C GLU A 38 -21.96 2.35 -11.47
N PRO A 39 -23.05 2.01 -10.74
CA PRO A 39 -23.58 2.86 -9.71
C PRO A 39 -22.53 3.24 -8.65
N PRO A 40 -22.67 4.40 -7.98
CA PRO A 40 -21.76 4.79 -6.91
C PRO A 40 -21.67 3.73 -5.80
N PRO A 41 -20.45 3.41 -5.32
CA PRO A 41 -20.25 2.36 -4.32
C PRO A 41 -20.88 2.74 -2.97
N ARG A 42 -21.38 1.74 -2.25
CA ARG A 42 -22.06 1.88 -0.97
C ARG A 42 -21.46 0.93 0.07
N ASN A 43 -21.68 1.25 1.34
CA ASN A 43 -21.35 0.33 2.42
C ASN A 43 -22.15 -0.98 2.25
N GLY A 44 -21.49 -2.12 2.43
CA GLY A 44 -22.04 -3.45 2.18
C GLY A 44 -21.69 -4.05 0.81
N ASP A 45 -21.29 -3.22 -0.16
CA ASP A 45 -20.88 -3.72 -1.48
C ASP A 45 -19.56 -4.50 -1.39
N PRO A 46 -19.37 -5.53 -2.25
CA PRO A 46 -18.09 -6.22 -2.35
C PRO A 46 -17.02 -5.31 -2.96
N LEU A 47 -15.84 -5.26 -2.36
CA LEU A 47 -14.69 -4.57 -2.93
C LEU A 47 -14.07 -5.42 -4.04
N PRO A 48 -13.89 -4.89 -5.27
CA PRO A 48 -13.26 -5.63 -6.35
C PRO A 48 -11.82 -6.07 -6.01
N PRO A 49 -11.34 -7.21 -6.57
CA PRO A 49 -9.96 -7.64 -6.41
C PRO A 49 -8.96 -6.53 -6.75
N LEU A 50 -7.85 -6.46 -6.01
CA LEU A 50 -6.80 -5.42 -6.08
C LEU A 50 -7.19 -4.00 -5.62
N TRP A 51 -8.48 -3.67 -5.49
CA TRP A 51 -8.88 -2.32 -5.09
C TRP A 51 -8.61 -2.02 -3.61
N HIS A 52 -8.24 -3.04 -2.83
CA HIS A 52 -7.72 -2.89 -1.46
C HIS A 52 -6.40 -2.09 -1.39
N TRP A 53 -5.68 -1.94 -2.51
CA TRP A 53 -4.48 -1.10 -2.58
C TRP A 53 -4.76 0.41 -2.53
N LEU A 54 -6.02 0.82 -2.65
CA LEU A 54 -6.44 2.20 -2.41
C LEU A 54 -6.46 2.57 -0.92
N TYR A 55 -6.25 1.59 -0.04
CA TYR A 55 -6.24 1.73 1.42
C TYR A 55 -4.85 1.37 1.95
N PHE A 56 -4.59 1.72 3.21
CA PHE A 56 -3.26 1.64 3.83
C PHE A 56 -2.21 2.48 3.08
N LEU A 57 -2.65 3.58 2.45
CA LEU A 57 -1.76 4.47 1.74
C LEU A 57 -0.87 5.21 2.75
N PRO A 58 0.46 5.21 2.57
CA PRO A 58 1.36 5.82 3.52
C PRO A 58 1.24 7.35 3.48
N VAL A 59 0.86 7.96 4.60
CA VAL A 59 0.71 9.41 4.73
C VAL A 59 1.93 9.99 5.45
N HIS A 60 2.96 10.32 4.69
CA HIS A 60 4.16 10.96 5.21
C HIS A 60 4.18 12.45 4.88
N ARG A 61 4.71 13.26 5.81
CA ARG A 61 4.95 14.68 5.54
C ARG A 61 5.97 14.81 4.41
N GLN A 62 5.88 15.88 3.62
CA GLN A 62 6.86 16.18 2.56
C GLN A 62 8.31 16.12 3.08
N SER A 63 8.56 16.62 4.29
CA SER A 63 9.89 16.61 4.93
C SER A 63 10.41 15.19 5.28
N GLN A 64 9.56 14.18 5.22
CA GLN A 64 9.87 12.77 5.46
C GLN A 64 10.00 11.96 4.16
N LEU A 65 9.81 12.60 2.99
CA LEU A 65 10.01 11.96 1.70
C LEU A 65 11.49 12.02 1.28
N GLY A 66 11.93 11.00 0.55
CA GLY A 66 13.20 10.99 -0.16
C GLY A 66 13.10 11.65 -1.54
N PRO A 67 14.23 11.78 -2.25
CA PRO A 67 14.24 12.34 -3.60
C PRO A 67 13.46 11.48 -4.62
N ASP A 68 13.16 10.23 -4.30
CA ASP A 68 12.32 9.32 -5.08
C ASP A 68 10.81 9.45 -4.77
N GLY A 69 10.41 10.46 -3.97
CA GLY A 69 9.01 10.72 -3.58
C GLY A 69 8.44 9.72 -2.55
N HIS A 70 9.19 8.67 -2.23
CA HIS A 70 8.79 7.66 -1.26
C HIS A 70 9.28 8.03 0.15
N PRO A 71 8.78 7.38 1.22
CA PRO A 71 9.26 7.63 2.58
C PRO A 71 10.76 7.36 2.71
N LYS A 72 11.45 8.15 3.53
CA LYS A 72 12.88 7.97 3.83
C LYS A 72 13.17 6.52 4.29
N ARG A 73 14.28 5.96 3.80
CA ARG A 73 14.74 4.61 4.14
C ARG A 73 15.34 4.58 5.55
N GLY A 74 15.51 3.39 6.11
CA GLY A 74 16.03 3.19 7.47
C GLY A 74 14.93 3.00 8.53
N GLY A 75 13.65 3.14 8.14
CA GLY A 75 12.50 2.70 8.93
C GLY A 75 12.17 1.23 8.65
N PHE A 76 10.96 0.96 8.18
CA PHE A 76 10.53 -0.39 7.80
C PHE A 76 11.36 -0.98 6.65
N LEU A 77 11.77 -0.16 5.68
CA LEU A 77 12.68 -0.58 4.61
C LEU A 77 14.15 -0.30 4.99
N PRO A 78 15.08 -1.20 4.62
CA PRO A 78 16.49 -1.04 4.95
C PRO A 78 17.10 0.20 4.25
N PRO A 79 18.17 0.80 4.83
CA PRO A 79 18.81 2.01 4.32
C PRO A 79 19.70 1.75 3.09
N VAL A 80 19.13 1.15 2.03
CA VAL A 80 19.84 0.83 0.79
C VAL A 80 20.28 2.12 0.07
N PRO A 81 21.56 2.32 -0.26
CA PRO A 81 22.07 3.57 -0.84
C PRO A 81 21.93 3.64 -2.38
N LEU A 82 20.80 3.18 -2.93
CA LEU A 82 20.49 3.23 -4.37
C LEU A 82 19.50 4.36 -4.69
N PRO A 83 19.54 4.96 -5.89
CA PRO A 83 18.79 6.20 -6.14
C PRO A 83 17.27 6.01 -6.21
N ARG A 84 16.77 4.84 -6.61
CA ARG A 84 15.33 4.58 -6.80
C ARG A 84 14.94 3.21 -6.26
N ARG A 85 13.68 3.10 -5.86
CA ARG A 85 13.00 1.84 -5.57
C ARG A 85 12.03 1.55 -6.70
N MET A 86 11.86 0.27 -7.01
CA MET A 86 10.89 -0.23 -7.97
C MET A 86 10.16 -1.39 -7.32
N TRP A 87 8.84 -1.45 -7.51
CA TRP A 87 8.07 -2.63 -7.19
C TRP A 87 8.35 -3.71 -8.25
N ALA A 88 8.94 -4.83 -7.83
CA ALA A 88 9.34 -5.90 -8.76
C ALA A 88 8.17 -6.80 -9.17
N GLY A 89 7.11 -6.87 -8.36
CA GLY A 89 5.93 -7.71 -8.61
C GLY A 89 5.29 -8.22 -7.33
N SER A 90 4.18 -8.93 -7.45
CA SER A 90 3.49 -9.60 -6.33
C SER A 90 2.70 -10.82 -6.79
N GLN A 91 2.50 -11.75 -5.87
CA GLN A 91 1.60 -12.89 -6.02
C GLN A 91 0.50 -12.79 -4.98
N LEU A 92 -0.77 -12.87 -5.40
CA LEU A 92 -1.93 -12.67 -4.54
C LEU A 92 -2.88 -13.86 -4.61
N SER A 93 -3.61 -14.12 -3.52
CA SER A 93 -4.70 -15.10 -3.45
C SER A 93 -5.88 -14.49 -2.71
N PHE A 94 -7.03 -14.42 -3.37
CA PHE A 94 -8.25 -13.85 -2.80
C PHE A 94 -9.10 -14.96 -2.18
N LYS A 95 -9.14 -15.02 -0.84
CA LYS A 95 -9.92 -16.05 -0.12
C LYS A 95 -11.39 -15.70 0.00
N ARG A 96 -11.71 -14.40 0.03
CA ARG A 96 -13.07 -13.84 0.02
C ARG A 96 -12.98 -12.38 -0.43
N ALA A 97 -14.11 -11.84 -0.90
CA ALA A 97 -14.21 -10.40 -1.12
C ALA A 97 -14.12 -9.66 0.23
N LEU A 98 -13.45 -8.50 0.22
CA LEU A 98 -13.61 -7.53 1.29
C LEU A 98 -14.92 -6.75 1.07
N THR A 99 -15.40 -6.07 2.09
CA THR A 99 -16.70 -5.39 2.05
C THR A 99 -16.52 -3.92 2.36
N ILE A 100 -17.08 -3.05 1.52
CA ILE A 100 -17.07 -1.60 1.73
C ILE A 100 -17.79 -1.28 3.05
N GLY A 101 -17.19 -0.40 3.85
CA GLY A 101 -17.60 -0.05 5.20
C GLY A 101 -16.96 -0.92 6.30
N SER A 102 -16.17 -1.94 5.96
CA SER A 102 -15.50 -2.78 6.96
C SER A 102 -14.17 -2.21 7.42
N ALA A 103 -13.87 -2.35 8.71
CA ALA A 103 -12.52 -2.18 9.25
C ALA A 103 -11.63 -3.35 8.77
N ILE A 104 -10.42 -3.03 8.34
CA ILE A 104 -9.45 -3.98 7.79
C ILE A 104 -8.07 -3.75 8.40
N GLN A 105 -7.27 -4.82 8.41
CA GLN A 105 -5.90 -4.82 8.90
C GLN A 105 -4.96 -5.45 7.87
N ARG A 106 -3.82 -4.80 7.63
CA ARG A 106 -2.66 -5.36 6.91
C ARG A 106 -1.59 -5.72 7.93
N VAL A 107 -0.94 -6.87 7.75
CA VAL A 107 0.13 -7.42 8.59
C VAL A 107 1.31 -7.82 7.72
#